data_AF-J2W6J0-F1
#
_entry.id   AF-J2W6J0-F1
#
_cell.length_a   1.000
_cell.length_b   1.000
_cell.length_c   1.000
_cell.angle_alpha   90.00
_cell.angle_beta   90.00
_cell.angle_gamma   90.00
#
_symmetry.space_group_name_H-M   'P 1'
#
loop_
_entity.id
_entity.type
_entity.pdbx_description
1 polymer ?
#
loop_
_entity_poly.entity_id
_entity_poly.type
_entity_poly.pdbx_seq_one_letter_code
_entity_poly.pdbx_strand_id
1 'polypeptide(L)'
;RQLFLPQQVLASHNCDMEDVFAGKETPNLRAVLDQLAGEARQHLTTALSLLAEVPASARPAFLPLGQARADLERLSQPGRNAFTPQPSSRLRTLWTLWRASRSREFTK
;
A
#
# COMPACT_ATOMS: atom_id res chain seq x y z
N ARG A 1 -17.28 2.33 15.52
CA ARG A 1 -16.54 1.49 14.54
C ARG A 1 -15.99 2.43 13.46
N GLN A 2 -14.82 2.17 12.90
CA GLN A 2 -14.21 3.01 11.86
C GLN A 2 -14.05 2.19 10.58
N LEU A 3 -14.42 2.76 9.43
CA LEU A 3 -14.25 2.17 8.10
C LEU A 3 -13.67 3.23 7.18
N PHE A 4 -12.48 2.99 6.66
CA PHE A 4 -11.77 3.90 5.76
C PHE A 4 -11.89 3.49 4.28
N LEU A 5 -12.60 2.40 3.99
CA LEU A 5 -12.85 1.96 2.62
C LEU A 5 -13.94 2.84 1.99
N PRO A 6 -13.74 3.35 0.77
CA PRO A 6 -14.76 4.14 0.08
C PRO A 6 -16.04 3.32 -0.13
N GLN A 7 -17.18 3.85 0.33
CA GLN A 7 -18.47 3.17 0.22
C GLN A 7 -18.84 2.87 -1.25
N GLN A 8 -18.46 3.74 -2.18
CA GLN A 8 -18.72 3.55 -3.61
C GLN A 8 -18.02 2.30 -4.16
N VAL A 9 -16.80 2.01 -3.73
CA VAL A 9 -16.04 0.83 -4.17
C VAL A 9 -16.61 -0.43 -3.53
N LEU A 10 -17.02 -0.38 -2.26
CA LEU A 10 -17.73 -1.50 -1.63
C LEU A 10 -19.02 -1.84 -2.39
N ALA A 11 -19.82 -0.84 -2.72
CA ALA A 11 -21.07 -1.01 -3.46
C ALA A 11 -20.84 -1.56 -4.89
N SER A 12 -19.81 -1.09 -5.60
CA SER A 12 -19.51 -1.58 -6.96
C SER A 12 -19.15 -3.08 -7.01
N HIS A 13 -18.64 -3.62 -5.90
CA HIS A 13 -18.29 -5.04 -5.76
C HIS A 13 -19.34 -5.84 -4.99
N ASN A 14 -20.53 -5.28 -4.71
CA ASN A 14 -21.56 -5.92 -3.89
C ASN A 14 -21.02 -6.42 -2.54
N CYS A 15 -20.16 -5.63 -1.90
CA CYS A 15 -19.63 -5.89 -0.57
C CYS A 15 -20.43 -5.10 0.47
N ASP A 16 -21.03 -5.80 1.43
CA ASP A 16 -21.70 -5.16 2.57
C ASP A 16 -20.66 -4.66 3.58
N MET A 17 -20.88 -3.47 4.13
CA MET A 17 -20.07 -2.91 5.21
C MET A 17 -20.14 -3.77 6.47
N GLU A 18 -21.28 -4.41 6.76
CA GLU A 18 -21.41 -5.25 7.95
C GLU A 18 -20.55 -6.52 7.86
N ASP A 19 -20.34 -7.07 6.66
CA ASP A 19 -19.41 -8.18 6.46
C ASP A 19 -17.96 -7.75 6.72
N VAL A 20 -17.60 -6.51 6.32
CA VAL A 20 -16.28 -5.94 6.63
C VAL A 20 -16.09 -5.80 8.14
N PHE A 21 -17.08 -5.24 8.84
CA PHE A 21 -16.96 -5.07 10.27
C PHE A 21 -17.07 -6.38 11.07
N ALA A 22 -17.68 -7.42 10.50
CA ALA A 22 -17.70 -8.77 11.06
C ALA A 22 -16.37 -9.52 10.85
N GLY A 23 -15.41 -8.93 10.12
CA GLY A 23 -14.12 -9.56 9.84
C GLY A 23 -14.22 -10.75 8.87
N LYS A 24 -15.28 -10.81 8.05
CA LYS A 24 -15.48 -11.89 7.10
C LYS A 24 -14.62 -11.65 5.86
N GLU A 25 -13.72 -12.59 5.60
CA GLU A 25 -12.95 -12.58 4.36
C GLU A 25 -13.83 -13.13 3.22
N THR A 26 -14.39 -12.24 2.41
CA THR A 26 -15.23 -12.59 1.26
C THR A 26 -14.48 -12.34 -0.06
N PRO A 27 -14.79 -13.07 -1.14
CA PRO A 27 -14.23 -12.79 -2.46
C PRO A 27 -14.48 -11.35 -2.93
N ASN A 28 -15.66 -10.80 -2.63
CA ASN A 28 -16.03 -9.42 -2.96
C ASN A 28 -15.15 -8.41 -2.22
N LEU A 29 -14.91 -8.62 -0.92
CA LEU A 29 -14.00 -7.78 -0.16
C LEU A 29 -12.58 -7.85 -0.73
N ARG A 30 -12.14 -9.05 -1.15
CA ARG A 30 -10.81 -9.20 -1.76
C ARG A 30 -10.71 -8.41 -3.07
N ALA A 31 -11.74 -8.45 -3.92
CA ALA A 31 -11.79 -7.66 -5.14
C ALA A 31 -11.75 -6.13 -4.86
N VAL A 32 -12.45 -5.66 -3.82
CA VAL A 32 -12.36 -4.26 -3.35
C VAL A 32 -10.94 -3.89 -2.97
N LEU A 33 -10.28 -4.72 -2.16
CA LEU A 33 -8.91 -4.46 -1.71
C LEU A 33 -7.91 -4.51 -2.87
N ASP A 34 -8.10 -5.41 -3.83
CA ASP A 34 -7.25 -5.51 -5.03
C ASP A 34 -7.40 -4.28 -5.93
N GLN A 35 -8.62 -3.75 -6.09
CA GLN A 35 -8.85 -2.49 -6.80
C GLN A 35 -8.12 -1.33 -6.11
N LEU A 36 -8.32 -1.15 -4.81
CA LEU A 36 -7.68 -0.07 -4.06
C LEU A 36 -6.15 -0.20 -4.05
N ALA A 37 -5.63 -1.43 -3.95
CA ALA A 37 -4.20 -1.69 -4.08
C ALA A 37 -3.68 -1.40 -5.49
N GLY A 38 -4.50 -1.58 -6.53
CA GLY A 38 -4.21 -1.17 -7.90
C GLY A 38 -4.08 0.34 -8.04
N GLU A 39 -5.06 1.08 -7.54
CA GLU A 39 -5.06 2.55 -7.53
C GLU A 39 -3.86 3.11 -6.74
N ALA A 40 -3.58 2.54 -5.56
CA ALA A 40 -2.41 2.93 -4.76
C ALA A 40 -1.08 2.67 -5.47
N ARG A 41 -0.95 1.55 -6.21
CA ARG A 41 0.24 1.27 -7.04
C ARG A 41 0.38 2.26 -8.20
N GLN A 42 -0.73 2.69 -8.79
CA GLN A 42 -0.70 3.72 -9.83
C GLN A 42 -0.20 5.05 -9.27
N HIS A 43 -0.74 5.49 -8.12
CA HIS A 43 -0.27 6.70 -7.45
C HIS A 43 1.20 6.62 -7.03
N LEU A 44 1.65 5.47 -6.53
CA LEU A 44 3.05 5.25 -6.20
C LEU A 44 3.96 5.37 -7.42
N THR A 45 3.55 4.79 -8.55
CA THR A 45 4.28 4.91 -9.83
C THR A 45 4.42 6.37 -10.23
N THR A 46 3.32 7.13 -10.20
CA THR A 46 3.33 8.57 -10.50
C THR A 46 4.24 9.35 -9.55
N ALA A 47 4.15 9.08 -8.24
CA ALA A 47 4.99 9.75 -7.25
C ALA A 47 6.50 9.49 -7.48
N LEU A 48 6.86 8.25 -7.84
CA LEU A 48 8.24 7.90 -8.19
C LEU A 48 8.70 8.56 -9.49
N SER A 49 7.83 8.73 -10.47
CA SER A 49 8.15 9.49 -11.69
C SER A 49 8.43 10.96 -11.39
N LEU A 50 7.61 11.60 -10.55
CA LEU A 50 7.79 13.00 -10.13
C LEU A 50 9.00 13.21 -9.22
N LEU A 51 9.43 12.17 -8.48
CA LEU A 51 10.62 12.24 -7.63
C LEU A 51 11.89 12.60 -8.41
N ALA A 52 11.96 12.25 -9.70
CA ALA A 52 13.08 12.61 -10.56
C ALA A 52 13.26 14.13 -10.70
N GLU A 53 12.15 14.90 -10.62
CA GLU A 53 12.13 16.35 -10.72
C GLU A 53 12.53 17.06 -9.42
N VAL A 54 12.57 16.33 -8.29
CA VAL A 54 12.92 16.86 -6.97
C VAL A 54 14.45 17.00 -6.85
N PRO A 55 14.99 18.09 -6.27
CA PRO A 55 16.41 18.23 -6.00
C PRO A 55 16.97 17.05 -5.21
N ALA A 56 18.16 16.55 -5.60
CA ALA A 56 18.76 15.37 -4.99
C ALA A 56 18.89 15.46 -3.45
N SER A 57 19.14 16.66 -2.91
CA SER A 57 19.22 16.91 -1.47
C SER A 57 17.88 16.73 -0.73
N ALA A 58 16.75 16.87 -1.42
CA ALA A 58 15.41 16.75 -0.85
C ALA A 58 14.79 15.36 -1.05
N ARG A 59 15.29 14.55 -1.99
CA ARG A 59 14.79 13.19 -2.26
C ARG A 59 14.76 12.26 -1.03
N PRO A 60 15.71 12.32 -0.07
CA PRO A 60 15.64 11.49 1.14
C PRO A 60 14.37 11.71 1.99
N ALA A 61 13.73 12.88 1.90
CA ALA A 61 12.45 13.13 2.60
C ALA A 61 11.32 12.21 2.09
N PHE A 62 11.45 11.65 0.89
CA PHE A 62 10.47 10.78 0.25
C PHE A 62 10.77 9.28 0.41
N LEU A 63 11.76 8.91 1.25
CA LEU A 63 12.05 7.49 1.56
C LEU A 63 10.82 6.67 2.02
N PRO A 64 9.80 7.24 2.68
CA PRO A 64 8.55 6.52 2.96
C PRO A 64 7.86 5.92 1.73
N LEU A 65 8.09 6.44 0.51
CA LEU A 65 7.59 5.80 -0.73
C LEU A 65 8.12 4.38 -0.92
N GLY A 66 9.37 4.12 -0.51
CA GLY A 66 9.96 2.78 -0.53
C GLY A 66 9.27 1.83 0.43
N GLN A 67 8.81 2.34 1.58
CA GLN A 67 8.02 1.56 2.54
C GLN A 67 6.61 1.28 2.00
N ALA A 68 5.96 2.30 1.40
CA ALA A 68 4.65 2.13 0.76
C ALA A 68 4.68 1.05 -0.34
N ARG A 69 5.73 1.02 -1.17
CA ARG A 69 5.95 -0.06 -2.16
C ARG A 69 5.95 -1.44 -1.51
N ALA A 70 6.77 -1.62 -0.47
CA ALA A 70 6.91 -2.90 0.21
C ALA A 70 5.62 -3.35 0.93
N ASP A 71 4.81 -2.42 1.40
CA ASP A 71 3.54 -2.73 2.05
C ASP A 71 2.46 -3.09 1.03
N LEU A 72 2.41 -2.42 -0.13
CA LEU A 72 1.52 -2.78 -1.24
C LEU A 72 1.85 -4.16 -1.84
N GLU A 73 3.12 -4.46 -2.08
CA GLU A 73 3.57 -5.79 -2.55
C GLU A 73 3.18 -6.90 -1.58
N ARG A 74 3.14 -6.57 -0.28
CA ARG A 74 2.74 -7.51 0.75
C ARG A 74 1.24 -7.70 0.77
N LEU A 75 0.47 -6.62 0.61
CA LEU A 75 -0.98 -6.67 0.54
C LEU A 75 -1.46 -7.55 -0.64
N SER A 76 -0.75 -7.52 -1.76
CA SER A 76 -1.06 -8.35 -2.94
C SER A 76 -0.69 -9.83 -2.81
N GLN A 77 -0.08 -10.28 -1.72
CA GLN A 77 0.30 -11.69 -1.57
C GLN A 77 -0.93 -12.60 -1.47
N PRO A 78 -0.98 -13.73 -2.22
CA PRO A 78 -2.05 -14.71 -2.12
C PRO A 78 -2.22 -15.24 -0.69
N GLY A 79 -3.46 -15.51 -0.29
CA GLY A 79 -3.79 -16.07 1.03
C GLY A 79 -3.58 -15.11 2.21
N ARG A 80 -3.30 -13.83 1.94
CA ARG A 80 -3.16 -12.82 2.99
C ARG A 80 -4.52 -12.30 3.44
N ASN A 81 -4.88 -12.60 4.69
CA ASN A 81 -6.09 -12.08 5.32
C ASN A 81 -5.93 -10.59 5.68
N ALA A 82 -6.90 -9.76 5.30
CA ALA A 82 -6.88 -8.32 5.51
C ALA A 82 -7.17 -7.88 6.96
N PHE A 83 -7.85 -8.72 7.74
CA PHE A 83 -8.23 -8.45 9.12
C PHE A 83 -7.18 -8.90 10.14
N THR A 84 -6.22 -9.74 9.73
CA THR A 84 -5.13 -10.18 10.60
C THR A 84 -4.01 -9.12 10.60
N PRO A 85 -3.82 -8.36 11.70
CA PRO A 85 -2.75 -7.37 11.77
C PRO A 85 -1.40 -8.11 11.75
N GLN A 86 -0.52 -7.73 10.83
CA GLN A 86 0.81 -8.31 10.77
C GLN A 86 1.86 -7.20 10.81
N PRO A 87 2.30 -6.81 12.02
CA PRO A 87 3.23 -5.71 12.19
C PRO A 87 4.52 -5.99 11.41
N SER A 88 5.05 -4.96 10.75
CA SER A 88 6.36 -5.06 10.11
C SER A 88 7.46 -5.14 11.18
N SER A 89 8.37 -6.10 11.03
CA SER A 89 9.61 -6.11 11.82
C SER A 89 10.35 -4.78 11.65
N ARG A 90 10.79 -4.17 12.75
CA ARG A 90 11.58 -2.92 12.74
C ARG A 90 12.82 -3.04 11.85
N LEU A 91 13.50 -4.18 11.90
CA LEU A 91 14.66 -4.45 11.04
C LEU A 91 14.27 -4.48 9.56
N ARG A 92 13.11 -5.04 9.22
CA ARG A 92 12.62 -5.05 7.84
C ARG A 92 12.30 -3.64 7.36
N THR A 93 11.67 -2.82 8.18
CA THR A 93 11.41 -1.40 7.86
C THR A 93 12.72 -0.64 7.62
N LEU A 94 13.68 -0.74 8.55
CA LEU A 94 15.00 -0.10 8.39
C LEU A 94 15.73 -0.61 7.14
N TRP A 95 15.68 -1.92 6.86
CA TRP A 95 16.27 -2.51 5.68
C TRP A 95 15.62 -2.03 4.38
N THR A 96 14.30 -1.88 4.36
CA THR A 96 13.56 -1.34 3.20
C THR A 96 13.94 0.12 2.95
N LEU A 97 14.00 0.96 3.99
CA LEU A 97 14.39 2.35 3.88
C LEU A 97 15.86 2.50 3.43
N TRP A 98 16.76 1.69 4.00
CA TRP A 98 18.16 1.66 3.59
C TRP A 98 18.32 1.27 2.12
N ARG A 99 17.65 0.20 1.66
CA ARG A 99 17.67 -0.19 0.24
C ARG A 99 17.09 0.91 -0.67
N ALA A 100 16.00 1.54 -0.26
CA ALA A 100 15.41 2.65 -1.01
C ALA A 100 16.38 3.83 -1.14
N SER A 101 17.10 4.19 -0.08
CA SER A 101 18.09 5.29 -0.09
C SER A 101 19.25 5.08 -1.07
N ARG A 102 19.54 3.82 -1.44
CA ARG A 102 20.61 3.46 -2.38
C ARG A 102 20.09 3.13 -3.77
N SER A 103 18.77 3.19 -3.98
CA SER A 103 18.15 2.89 -5.27
C SER A 103 18.29 4.08 -6.23
N ARG A 104 18.20 3.80 -7.54
CA ARG A 104 18.43 4.81 -8.58
C ARG A 104 17.43 5.95 -8.46
N GLU A 105 16.20 5.63 -8.09
CA GLU A 105 15.09 6.56 -7.87
C GLU A 105 15.43 7.67 -6.86
N PHE A 106 16.33 7.40 -5.90
CA PHE A 106 16.69 8.34 -4.84
C PHE A 106 18.10 8.93 -5.00
N THR A 107 18.96 8.34 -5.83
CA THR A 107 20.36 8.77 -6.00
C THR A 107 20.68 9.42 -7.34
N LYS A 108 19.92 9.15 -8.41
CA LYS A 108 20.12 9.71 -9.75
C LYS A 108 18.99 10.66 -10.08
#